data_AF-A0A5A7T5T4-F1
#
_entry.id   AF-A0A5A7T5T4-F1
#
_cell.length_a   1.000
_cell.length_b   1.000
_cell.length_c   1.000
_cell.angle_alpha   90.00
_cell.angle_beta   90.00
_cell.angle_gamma   90.00
#
_symmetry.space_group_name_H-M   'P 1'
#
loop_
_entity.id
_entity.type
_entity.pdbx_description
1 polymer ?
#
loop_
_entity_poly.entity_id
_entity_poly.type
_entity_poly.pdbx_seq_one_letter_code
_entity_poly.pdbx_strand_id
1 'polypeptide(L)'
;MEGVGEYVTCREGDVRRLPFGDNYFDVVVSGVFVHTVGKEHGARTAEAAAERIRVVGELVRVLKPGGTGVVWDLLHVPEYVRRLQELKMEDIRVSEGVTAFMVSSHIVSFTKPRHHFVGSGEVRLDWRC
;
A
#
# COMPACT_ATOMS: atom_id res chain seq x y z
N MET A 1 9.13 30.20 -6.77
CA MET A 1 7.87 29.44 -6.90
C MET A 1 7.81 28.89 -8.30
N GLU A 2 7.70 27.56 -8.47
CA GLU A 2 7.74 26.89 -9.77
C GLU A 2 6.43 26.95 -10.59
N GLY A 3 5.40 27.67 -10.11
CA GLY A 3 4.14 27.87 -10.87
C GLY A 3 3.16 26.68 -10.87
N VAL A 4 3.37 25.68 -10.01
CA VAL A 4 2.58 24.43 -9.98
C VAL A 4 1.57 24.32 -8.84
N GLY A 5 1.38 25.40 -8.06
CA GLY A 5 0.60 25.37 -6.82
C GLY A 5 -0.88 24.99 -6.99
N GLU A 6 -1.44 25.12 -8.19
CA GLU A 6 -2.82 24.69 -8.49
C GLU A 6 -2.95 23.19 -8.74
N TYR A 7 -1.85 22.50 -9.05
CA TYR A 7 -1.81 21.07 -9.36
C TYR A 7 -1.20 20.24 -8.22
N VAL A 8 -0.39 20.86 -7.37
CA VAL A 8 0.37 20.19 -6.32
C VAL A 8 -0.04 20.71 -4.96
N THR A 9 -0.48 19.79 -4.10
CA THR A 9 -0.69 20.07 -2.67
C THR A 9 0.31 19.25 -1.86
N CYS A 10 1.12 19.93 -1.05
CA CYS A 10 1.98 19.27 -0.07
C CYS A 10 1.23 19.17 1.27
N ARG A 11 1.18 17.98 1.85
CA ARG A 11 0.64 17.76 3.19
C ARG A 11 1.60 16.93 4.01
N GLU A 12 1.93 17.41 5.20
CA GLU A 12 2.61 16.60 6.21
C GLU A 12 1.65 15.57 6.79
N GLY A 13 2.15 14.38 7.13
CA GLY A 13 1.35 13.34 7.73
C GLY A 13 2.19 12.13 8.13
N ASP A 14 1.70 11.37 9.11
CA ASP A 14 2.27 10.07 9.46
C ASP A 14 1.84 9.05 8.39
N VAL A 15 2.79 8.42 7.71
CA VAL A 15 2.49 7.44 6.65
C VAL A 15 1.77 6.20 7.18
N ARG A 16 1.88 5.91 8.49
CA ARG A 16 1.16 4.84 9.18
C ARG A 16 -0.32 5.17 9.36
N ARG A 17 -0.70 6.43 9.13
CA ARG A 17 -2.07 6.94 9.18
C ARG A 17 -2.20 8.16 8.26
N LEU A 18 -2.37 7.91 6.96
CA LEU A 18 -2.42 8.96 5.96
C LEU A 18 -3.60 9.90 6.20
N PRO A 19 -3.42 11.23 6.07
CA PRO A 19 -4.45 12.25 6.34
C PRO A 19 -5.47 12.39 5.19
N PHE A 20 -5.86 11.26 4.60
CA PHE A 20 -6.82 11.15 3.51
C PHE A 20 -7.88 10.12 3.85
N GLY A 21 -9.10 10.33 3.36
CA GLY A 21 -10.19 9.37 3.47
C GLY A 21 -9.93 8.10 2.66
N ASP A 22 -10.81 7.13 2.81
CA ASP A 22 -10.78 5.91 2.01
C ASP A 22 -11.09 6.24 0.55
N ASN A 23 -10.51 5.50 -0.40
CA ASN A 23 -10.81 5.64 -1.83
C ASN A 23 -10.64 7.08 -2.35
N TYR A 24 -9.55 7.73 -1.97
CA TYR A 24 -9.27 9.13 -2.27
C TYR A 24 -8.51 9.32 -3.58
N PHE A 25 -7.55 8.43 -3.88
CA PHE A 25 -6.64 8.57 -5.02
C PHE A 25 -6.87 7.49 -6.08
N ASP A 26 -6.75 7.87 -7.34
CA ASP A 26 -6.74 6.93 -8.48
C ASP A 26 -5.40 6.19 -8.58
N VAL A 27 -4.30 6.85 -8.21
CA VAL A 27 -2.94 6.29 -8.21
C VAL A 27 -2.21 6.71 -6.94
N VAL A 28 -1.49 5.78 -6.33
CA VAL A 28 -0.64 6.03 -5.16
C VAL A 28 0.75 5.49 -5.42
N VAL A 29 1.76 6.33 -5.25
CA VAL A 29 3.16 5.97 -5.46
C VAL A 29 3.97 6.23 -4.19
N SER A 30 4.84 5.28 -3.84
CA SER A 30 5.86 5.45 -2.81
C SER A 30 7.22 5.06 -3.40
N GLY A 31 8.24 5.89 -3.19
CA GLY A 31 9.61 5.64 -3.65
C GLY A 31 10.60 5.69 -2.50
N VAL A 32 11.36 4.61 -2.31
CA VAL A 32 12.55 4.53 -1.44
C VAL A 32 12.25 4.98 0.01
N PHE A 33 11.09 4.59 0.54
CA PHE A 33 10.62 5.09 1.83
C PHE A 33 10.07 4.02 2.78
N VAL A 34 9.24 3.08 2.31
CA VAL A 34 8.54 2.13 3.20
C VAL A 34 9.52 1.29 4.03
N HIS A 35 10.68 0.92 3.48
CA HIS A 35 11.72 0.19 4.20
C HIS A 35 12.29 0.92 5.44
N THR A 36 12.09 2.23 5.55
CA THR A 36 12.57 3.05 6.68
C THR A 36 11.62 3.02 7.88
N VAL A 37 10.36 2.62 7.67
CA VAL A 37 9.30 2.71 8.66
C VAL A 37 9.47 1.64 9.73
N GLY A 38 9.33 2.03 11.01
CA GLY A 38 9.50 1.14 12.16
C GLY A 38 10.96 0.84 12.51
N LYS A 39 11.94 1.49 11.85
CA LYS A 39 13.37 1.31 12.11
C LYS A 39 13.76 1.59 13.57
N GLU A 40 13.01 2.45 14.27
CA GLU A 40 13.15 2.71 15.71
C GLU A 40 13.02 1.45 16.57
N HIS A 41 12.33 0.42 16.08
CA HIS A 41 12.18 -0.89 16.72
C HIS A 41 13.23 -1.91 16.25
N GLY A 42 14.19 -1.50 15.42
CA GLY A 42 15.17 -2.36 14.76
C GLY A 42 14.69 -2.84 13.39
N ALA A 43 15.54 -2.76 12.36
CA ALA A 43 15.11 -2.92 10.96
C ALA A 43 14.46 -4.29 10.62
N ARG A 44 14.81 -5.35 11.36
CA ARG A 44 14.38 -6.73 11.09
C ARG A 44 13.56 -7.35 12.23
N THR A 45 12.87 -6.53 13.03
CA THR A 45 11.99 -7.01 14.10
C THR A 45 10.55 -7.18 13.61
N ALA A 46 9.76 -7.91 14.40
CA ALA A 46 8.34 -8.13 14.10
C ALA A 46 7.55 -6.82 14.19
N GLU A 47 7.93 -5.94 15.11
CA GLU A 47 7.37 -4.61 15.31
C GLU A 47 7.62 -3.71 14.10
N ALA A 48 8.85 -3.69 13.57
CA ALA A 48 9.16 -2.94 12.36
C ALA A 48 8.39 -3.47 11.14
N ALA A 49 8.28 -4.79 11.00
CA ALA A 49 7.47 -5.40 9.95
C ALA A 49 5.99 -5.03 10.08
N ALA A 50 5.44 -4.99 11.30
CA ALA A 50 4.06 -4.60 11.53
C ALA A 50 3.78 -3.15 11.09
N GLU A 51 4.71 -2.22 11.36
CA GLU A 51 4.57 -0.82 10.93
C GLU A 51 4.67 -0.68 9.40
N ARG A 52 5.58 -1.41 8.72
CA ARG A 52 5.62 -1.46 7.24
C ARG A 52 4.32 -2.02 6.65
N ILE A 53 3.80 -3.09 7.25
CA ILE A 53 2.53 -3.71 6.83
C ILE A 53 1.34 -2.73 7.02
N ARG A 54 1.35 -1.94 8.10
CA ARG A 54 0.36 -0.88 8.32
C ARG A 54 0.44 0.17 7.21
N VAL A 55 1.63 0.59 6.81
CA VAL A 55 1.83 1.52 5.68
C VAL A 55 1.26 0.95 4.39
N VAL A 56 1.56 -0.29 4.03
CA VAL A 56 0.97 -0.94 2.84
C VAL A 56 -0.56 -0.96 2.92
N GLY A 57 -1.12 -1.20 4.11
CA GLY A 57 -2.56 -1.09 4.36
C GLY A 57 -3.12 0.31 4.09
N GLU A 58 -2.44 1.37 4.54
CA GLU A 58 -2.84 2.76 4.28
C GLU A 58 -2.80 3.11 2.79
N LEU A 59 -1.78 2.64 2.04
CA LEU A 59 -1.72 2.83 0.58
C LEU A 59 -2.95 2.21 -0.10
N VAL A 60 -3.34 1.00 0.29
CA VAL A 60 -4.54 0.32 -0.21
C VAL A 60 -5.82 1.04 0.22
N ARG A 61 -5.89 1.53 1.46
CA ARG A 61 -7.06 2.22 2.00
C ARG A 61 -7.40 3.48 1.20
N VAL A 62 -6.39 4.31 0.93
CA VAL A 62 -6.58 5.58 0.21
C VAL A 62 -6.72 5.40 -1.29
N LEU A 63 -6.38 4.23 -1.87
CA LEU A 63 -6.66 3.92 -3.28
C LEU A 63 -8.16 3.72 -3.53
N LYS A 64 -8.67 4.29 -4.62
CA LYS A 64 -10.01 4.01 -5.14
C LYS A 64 -10.12 2.57 -5.65
N PRO A 65 -11.33 1.95 -5.67
CA PRO A 65 -11.56 0.70 -6.37
C PRO A 65 -11.16 0.84 -7.84
N GLY A 66 -10.38 -0.11 -8.36
CA GLY A 66 -9.76 -0.04 -9.69
C GLY A 66 -8.53 0.86 -9.80
N GLY A 67 -8.09 1.50 -8.70
CA GLY A 67 -6.89 2.32 -8.65
C GLY A 67 -5.60 1.50 -8.56
N THR A 68 -4.48 2.15 -8.90
CA THR A 68 -3.17 1.50 -9.02
C THR A 68 -2.20 1.97 -7.93
N GLY A 69 -1.61 1.02 -7.22
CA GLY A 69 -0.53 1.28 -6.27
C GLY A 69 0.83 0.90 -6.86
N VAL A 70 1.85 1.73 -6.60
CA VAL A 70 3.24 1.47 -6.98
C VAL A 70 4.16 1.76 -5.79
N VAL A 71 4.95 0.78 -5.40
CA VAL A 71 5.95 0.89 -4.33
C VAL A 71 7.31 0.50 -4.90
N TRP A 72 8.17 1.49 -5.12
CA TRP A 72 9.58 1.25 -5.44
C TRP A 72 10.38 1.25 -4.15
N ASP A 73 11.06 0.14 -3.85
CA ASP A 73 11.78 0.02 -2.59
C ASP A 73 13.04 -0.85 -2.66
N LEU A 74 13.90 -0.69 -1.64
CA LEU A 74 15.22 -1.31 -1.57
C LEU A 74 15.21 -2.64 -0.82
N LEU A 75 14.32 -2.79 0.17
CA LEU A 75 14.31 -3.91 1.11
C LEU A 75 12.88 -4.36 1.39
N HIS A 76 12.74 -5.52 2.05
CA HIS A 76 11.47 -6.02 2.60
C HIS A 76 10.32 -6.26 1.60
N VAL A 77 10.60 -6.23 0.29
CA VAL A 77 9.63 -6.45 -0.79
C VAL A 77 8.73 -7.68 -0.58
N PRO A 78 9.22 -8.85 -0.12
CA PRO A 78 8.36 -10.00 0.14
C PRO A 78 7.25 -9.74 1.19
N GLU A 79 7.48 -8.87 2.16
CA GLU A 79 6.48 -8.49 3.17
C GLU A 79 5.34 -7.70 2.53
N TYR A 80 5.67 -6.83 1.57
CA TYR A 80 4.68 -6.02 0.86
C TYR A 80 3.80 -6.89 -0.01
N VAL A 81 4.40 -7.80 -0.78
CA VAL A 81 3.68 -8.76 -1.63
C VAL A 81 2.74 -9.61 -0.79
N ARG A 82 3.22 -10.18 0.32
CA ARG A 82 2.39 -10.97 1.22
C ARG A 82 1.19 -10.16 1.73
N ARG A 83 1.42 -8.92 2.18
CA ARG A 83 0.34 -8.07 2.68
C ARG A 83 -0.69 -7.74 1.58
N LEU A 84 -0.24 -7.46 0.36
CA LEU A 84 -1.12 -7.19 -0.78
C LEU A 84 -1.97 -8.42 -1.13
N GLN A 85 -1.39 -9.62 -1.04
CA GLN A 85 -2.12 -10.89 -1.20
C GLN A 85 -3.18 -11.09 -0.10
N GLU A 86 -2.83 -10.84 1.16
CA GLU A 86 -3.77 -10.91 2.30
C GLU A 86 -4.95 -9.94 2.13
N LEU A 87 -4.67 -8.75 1.59
CA LEU A 87 -5.68 -7.74 1.25
C LEU A 87 -6.45 -8.04 -0.05
N LYS A 88 -6.13 -9.16 -0.72
CA LYS A 88 -6.74 -9.58 -2.00
C LYS A 88 -6.60 -8.54 -3.11
N MET A 89 -5.46 -7.86 -3.17
CA MET A 89 -5.13 -6.98 -4.30
C MET A 89 -4.89 -7.81 -5.57
N GLU A 90 -5.24 -7.24 -6.70
CA GLU A 90 -5.11 -7.86 -8.02
C GLU A 90 -3.82 -7.43 -8.70
N ASP A 91 -3.42 -8.15 -9.75
CA ASP A 91 -2.33 -7.74 -10.64
C ASP A 91 -1.00 -7.43 -9.94
N ILE A 92 -0.71 -8.12 -8.81
CA ILE A 92 0.52 -7.91 -8.04
C ILE A 92 1.72 -8.36 -8.88
N ARG A 93 2.58 -7.41 -9.24
CA ARG A 93 3.82 -7.65 -10.00
C ARG A 93 5.01 -7.10 -9.23
N VAL A 94 6.12 -7.82 -9.31
CA VAL A 94 7.43 -7.37 -8.81
C VAL A 94 8.35 -7.26 -10.01
N SER A 95 8.97 -6.09 -10.21
CA SER A 95 9.93 -5.90 -11.29
C SER A 95 11.18 -6.75 -11.06
N GLU A 96 11.94 -6.95 -12.15
CA GLU A 96 13.34 -7.32 -12.01
C GLU A 96 14.10 -6.32 -11.13
N GLY A 97 15.19 -6.78 -10.54
CA GLY A 97 16.02 -5.95 -9.67
C GLY A 97 16.72 -4.86 -10.48
N VAL A 98 16.57 -3.61 -10.05
CA VAL A 98 17.34 -2.48 -10.55
C VAL A 98 18.28 -2.00 -9.46
N THR A 99 19.56 -1.85 -9.78
CA THR A 99 20.53 -1.32 -8.82
C THR A 99 20.29 0.16 -8.60
N ALA A 100 19.98 0.55 -7.37
CA ALA A 100 19.88 1.93 -6.92
C ALA A 100 20.62 2.05 -5.59
N PHE A 101 21.38 3.13 -5.36
CA PHE A 101 22.15 3.32 -4.13
C PHE A 101 23.07 2.13 -3.76
N MET A 102 23.65 1.47 -4.78
CA MET A 102 24.48 0.26 -4.62
C MET A 102 23.77 -0.92 -3.96
N VAL A 103 22.43 -0.92 -3.92
CA VAL A 103 21.60 -2.04 -3.44
C VAL A 103 20.59 -2.44 -4.52
N SER A 104 20.14 -3.70 -4.47
CA SER A 104 19.04 -4.15 -5.33
C SER A 104 17.75 -3.46 -4.90
N SER A 105 17.00 -2.93 -5.86
CA SER A 105 15.68 -2.34 -5.63
C SER A 105 14.65 -2.98 -6.55
N HIS A 106 13.40 -3.01 -6.12
CA HIS A 106 12.30 -3.55 -6.91
C HIS A 106 11.10 -2.61 -6.88
N ILE A 107 10.34 -2.63 -7.96
CA ILE A 107 9.04 -1.98 -8.05
C ILE A 107 7.96 -3.04 -7.85
N VAL A 108 7.12 -2.84 -6.84
CA VAL A 108 5.90 -3.61 -6.61
C VAL A 108 4.72 -2.79 -7.10
N SER A 109 3.98 -3.31 -8.08
CA SER A 109 2.74 -2.69 -8.56
C SER A 109 1.55 -3.59 -8.30
N PHE A 110 0.38 -3.02 -8.02
CA PHE A 110 -0.86 -3.76 -7.78
C PHE A 110 -2.10 -2.91 -8.10
N THR A 111 -3.23 -3.58 -8.30
CA THR A 111 -4.53 -2.97 -8.55
C THR A 111 -5.48 -3.26 -7.40
N LYS A 112 -6.21 -2.24 -6.92
CA LYS A 112 -7.30 -2.45 -5.96
C LYS A 112 -8.53 -3.01 -6.68
N PRO A 113 -9.16 -4.09 -6.23
CA PRO A 113 -10.35 -4.63 -6.88
C PRO A 113 -11.46 -3.59 -6.99
N ARG A 114 -12.17 -3.57 -8.13
CA ARG A 114 -13.31 -2.66 -8.36
C ARG A 114 -14.52 -3.00 -7.49
N HIS A 115 -14.68 -4.29 -7.19
CA HIS A 115 -15.73 -4.81 -6.33
C HIS A 115 -15.06 -5.48 -5.13
N HIS A 116 -15.29 -4.95 -3.93
CA HIS A 116 -15.06 -5.76 -2.74
C HIS A 116 -16.08 -6.89 -2.81
N PHE A 117 -15.63 -8.13 -3.03
CA PHE A 117 -16.42 -9.30 -2.68
C PHE A 117 -16.63 -9.26 -1.16
N VAL A 118 -17.70 -8.58 -0.73
CA VAL A 118 -18.31 -8.86 0.57
C VAL A 118 -18.72 -10.32 0.48
N GLY A 119 -17.99 -11.19 1.16
CA GLY A 119 -18.30 -12.62 1.18
C GLY A 119 -19.78 -12.80 1.50
N SER A 120 -20.45 -13.68 0.75
CA SER A 120 -21.84 -14.07 0.99
C SER A 120 -21.96 -14.71 2.37
N GLY A 121 -22.15 -13.87 3.40
CA GLY A 121 -22.36 -14.26 4.78
C GLY A 121 -23.77 -13.99 5.28
N GLU A 122 -24.63 -13.35 4.47
CA GLU A 122 -26.05 -13.22 4.79
C GLU A 122 -26.82 -14.40 4.17
N VAL A 123 -26.70 -15.57 4.78
CA VAL A 123 -27.82 -16.53 4.71
C VAL A 123 -28.90 -15.94 5.60
N ARG A 124 -29.82 -15.18 5.01
CA ARG A 124 -31.12 -14.91 5.64
C ARG A 124 -31.88 -16.22 5.70
N LEU A 125 -31.71 -16.94 6.81
CA LEU A 125 -32.64 -17.99 7.22
C LEU A 125 -33.95 -17.30 7.58
N ASP A 126 -34.83 -17.11 6.60
CA ASP A 126 -36.24 -16.81 6.87
C ASP A 126 -36.88 -18.09 7.43
N TRP A 127 -36.78 -18.26 8.74
CA TRP A 127 -37.65 -19.15 9.48
C TRP A 127 -38.99 -18.46 9.66
N ARG A 128 -39.98 -18.87 8.88
CA ARG A 128 -41.39 -18.65 9.20
C ARG A 128 -42.09 -20.00 9.23
N CYS A 129 -42.54 -20.35 10.44
CA CYS A 129 -43.49 -21.43 10.74
C CYS A 129 -44.77 -21.31 9.92
#